data_AF-A0A7J4G340-F1
#
_entry.id   AF-A0A7J4G340-F1
#
_cell.length_a   1.000
_cell.length_b   1.000
_cell.length_c   1.000
_cell.angle_alpha   90.00
_cell.angle_beta   90.00
_cell.angle_gamma   90.00
#
_symmetry.space_group_name_H-M   'P 1'
#
loop_
_entity.id
_entity.type
_entity.pdbx_description
1 polymer ?
#
loop_
_entity_poly.entity_id
_entity_poly.type
_entity_poly.pdbx_seq_one_letter_code
_entity_poly.pdbx_strand_id
1 'polypeptide(L)'
;MKKVLVALMALTVSIAFAGTSFAAKKKGYAAGTAGAGSITGVVSLKGAAMAPIMEDLSKGKNFEFCSTHPDAKDGIRPRTKVSAAGGKLKDAVVFIEEIDGGKPWGDLGTAAFDFEKCDIKQ
;
A
#
# COMPACT_ATOMS: atom_id res chain seq x y z
N MET A 1 -30.51 18.96 -44.90
CA MET A 1 -31.33 18.72 -43.69
C MET A 1 -31.21 17.29 -43.17
N LYS A 2 -31.54 16.23 -43.94
CA LYS A 2 -31.50 14.84 -43.45
C LYS A 2 -30.12 14.36 -42.94
N LYS A 3 -29.02 14.70 -43.63
CA LYS A 3 -27.66 14.25 -43.25
C LYS A 3 -27.12 14.90 -41.96
N VAL A 4 -27.49 16.17 -41.72
CA VAL A 4 -27.09 16.93 -40.53
C VAL A 4 -27.88 16.45 -39.30
N LEU A 5 -29.17 16.13 -39.48
CA LEU A 5 -30.01 15.59 -38.40
C LEU A 5 -29.56 14.19 -37.96
N VAL A 6 -29.15 13.35 -38.92
CA VAL A 6 -28.63 12.00 -38.63
C VAL A 6 -27.28 12.06 -37.94
N ALA A 7 -26.39 12.97 -38.34
CA ALA A 7 -25.11 13.18 -37.67
C ALA A 7 -25.30 13.69 -36.23
N LEU A 8 -26.27 14.58 -36.01
CA LEU A 8 -26.59 15.09 -34.68
C LEU A 8 -27.20 14.00 -33.77
N MET A 9 -28.07 13.14 -34.30
CA MET A 9 -28.60 11.98 -33.57
C MET A 9 -27.52 10.94 -33.24
N ALA A 10 -26.58 10.69 -34.16
CA ALA A 10 -25.47 9.77 -33.90
C ALA A 10 -24.52 10.31 -32.81
N LEU A 11 -24.34 11.64 -32.76
CA LEU A 11 -23.52 12.31 -31.74
C LEU A 11 -24.19 12.31 -30.36
N THR A 12 -25.52 12.45 -30.28
CA THR A 12 -26.24 12.42 -28.99
C THR A 12 -26.33 11.02 -28.40
N VAL A 13 -26.46 9.97 -29.23
CA VAL A 13 -26.47 8.57 -28.77
C VAL A 13 -25.10 8.13 -28.25
N SER A 14 -24.01 8.63 -28.86
CA SER A 14 -22.64 8.31 -28.41
C SER A 14 -22.27 8.98 -27.08
N ILE A 15 -22.82 10.16 -26.78
CA ILE A 15 -22.65 10.82 -25.47
C ILE A 15 -23.52 10.15 -24.39
N ALA A 16 -24.72 9.65 -24.73
CA ALA A 16 -25.60 8.97 -23.79
C ALA A 16 -25.05 7.60 -23.32
N PHE A 17 -24.28 6.90 -24.16
CA PHE A 17 -23.67 5.61 -23.81
C PHE A 17 -22.32 5.73 -23.08
N ALA A 18 -21.70 6.92 -23.03
CA ALA A 18 -20.47 7.13 -22.29
C ALA A 18 -20.66 7.17 -20.75
N GLY A 19 -21.91 7.15 -20.27
CA GLY A 19 -22.25 7.46 -18.88
C GLY A 19 -22.59 6.31 -17.94
N THR A 20 -22.59 5.03 -18.35
CA THR A 20 -23.03 3.95 -17.43
C THR A 20 -22.15 2.70 -17.39
N SER A 21 -20.88 2.80 -17.78
CA SER A 21 -19.86 1.88 -17.26
C SER A 21 -19.50 2.25 -15.81
N PHE A 22 -20.50 2.48 -14.95
CA PHE A 22 -20.28 2.31 -13.53
C PHE A 22 -20.11 0.81 -13.36
N ALA A 23 -18.85 0.38 -13.38
CA ALA A 23 -18.43 -0.83 -12.71
C ALA A 23 -19.28 -0.93 -11.45
N ALA A 24 -20.19 -1.91 -11.42
CA ALA A 24 -21.05 -2.14 -10.27
C ALA A 24 -20.12 -2.08 -9.08
N LYS A 25 -20.22 -1.01 -8.26
CA LYS A 25 -19.30 -0.81 -7.16
C LYS A 25 -19.35 -2.12 -6.39
N LYS A 26 -18.28 -2.91 -6.43
CA LYS A 26 -18.16 -4.10 -5.58
C LYS A 26 -18.64 -3.61 -4.23
N LYS A 27 -19.70 -4.25 -3.70
CA LYS A 27 -20.33 -3.84 -2.46
C LYS A 27 -19.20 -3.72 -1.45
N GLY A 28 -18.79 -2.48 -1.16
CA GLY A 28 -17.62 -2.22 -0.34
C GLY A 28 -17.85 -2.82 1.03
N TYR A 29 -16.78 -3.10 1.76
CA TYR A 29 -16.82 -3.58 3.13
C TYR A 29 -17.99 -2.96 3.92
N ALA A 30 -18.95 -3.78 4.33
CA ALA A 30 -20.11 -3.31 5.06
C ALA A 30 -19.74 -3.14 6.54
N ALA A 31 -19.43 -1.90 6.94
CA ALA A 31 -19.18 -1.58 8.33
C ALA A 31 -20.46 -1.78 9.17
N GLY A 32 -20.35 -2.49 10.29
CA GLY A 32 -21.46 -2.85 11.17
C GLY A 32 -20.96 -3.45 12.49
N THR A 33 -21.87 -4.05 13.26
CA THR A 33 -21.50 -4.83 14.43
C THR A 33 -20.78 -6.11 13.98
N ALA A 34 -19.55 -6.37 14.49
CA ALA A 34 -18.90 -7.65 14.20
C ALA A 34 -19.67 -8.79 14.86
N GLY A 35 -19.94 -9.85 14.09
CA GLY A 35 -20.27 -11.17 14.64
C GLY A 35 -19.07 -11.78 15.37
N ALA A 36 -19.20 -13.03 15.84
CA ALA A 36 -18.24 -13.69 16.73
C ALA A 36 -16.87 -14.08 16.11
N GLY A 37 -16.52 -13.55 14.93
CA GLY A 37 -15.28 -13.90 14.24
C GLY A 37 -14.11 -12.99 14.61
N SER A 38 -13.03 -13.56 15.13
CA SER A 38 -11.73 -12.87 15.27
C SER A 38 -10.63 -13.71 14.63
N ILE A 39 -9.78 -13.09 13.82
CA ILE A 39 -8.57 -13.72 13.27
C ILE A 39 -7.39 -13.26 14.11
N THR A 40 -6.72 -14.22 14.75
CA THR A 40 -5.48 -13.99 15.51
C THR A 40 -4.45 -15.02 15.08
N GLY A 41 -3.20 -14.60 14.90
CA GLY A 41 -2.15 -15.52 14.46
C GLY A 41 -0.76 -14.91 14.56
N VAL A 42 0.25 -15.73 14.30
CA VAL A 42 1.66 -15.34 14.25
C VAL A 42 2.21 -15.71 12.89
N VAL A 43 2.89 -14.77 12.24
CA VAL A 43 3.62 -15.04 10.99
C VAL A 43 5.08 -15.31 11.33
N SER A 44 5.49 -16.57 11.17
CA SER A 44 6.85 -17.02 11.43
C SER A 44 7.71 -16.97 10.17
N LEU A 45 8.97 -16.59 10.33
CA LEU A 45 9.97 -16.73 9.27
C LEU A 45 10.54 -18.15 9.31
N LYS A 46 10.51 -18.83 8.16
CA LYS A 46 11.20 -20.12 8.01
C LYS A 46 12.69 -19.88 7.74
N GLY A 47 13.55 -20.41 8.59
CA GLY A 47 15.00 -20.23 8.51
C GLY A 47 15.50 -18.97 9.21
N ALA A 48 16.75 -18.59 8.93
CA ALA A 48 17.35 -17.40 9.52
C ALA A 48 16.94 -16.13 8.75
N ALA A 49 16.79 -15.01 9.48
CA ALA A 49 16.66 -13.70 8.85
C ALA A 49 17.91 -13.40 8.02
N MET A 50 17.70 -12.84 6.83
CA MET A 50 18.80 -12.42 5.97
C MET A 50 19.60 -11.33 6.69
N ALA A 51 20.93 -11.43 6.63
CA ALA A 51 21.80 -10.36 7.12
C ALA A 51 21.49 -9.05 6.35
N PRO A 52 21.65 -7.88 7.00
CA PRO A 52 21.46 -6.60 6.33
C PRO A 52 22.35 -6.46 5.09
N ILE A 53 21.84 -5.80 4.07
CA ILE A 53 22.63 -5.43 2.90
C ILE A 53 23.39 -4.16 3.25
N MET A 54 24.72 -4.23 3.21
CA MET A 54 25.58 -3.07 3.46
C MET A 54 25.63 -2.20 2.21
N GLU A 55 24.80 -1.17 2.18
CA GLU A 55 24.72 -0.23 1.07
C GLU A 55 25.82 0.81 1.17
N ASP A 56 26.58 0.97 0.09
CA ASP A 56 27.53 2.06 -0.08
C ASP A 56 26.82 3.29 -0.63
N LEU A 57 26.62 4.29 0.23
CA LEU A 57 25.87 5.49 -0.11
C LEU A 57 26.61 6.38 -1.12
N SER A 58 27.95 6.27 -1.22
CA SER A 58 28.74 7.08 -2.17
C SER A 58 28.41 6.76 -3.62
N LYS A 59 27.85 5.57 -3.88
CA LYS A 59 27.38 5.12 -5.19
C LYS A 59 25.95 5.58 -5.50
N GLY A 60 25.26 6.18 -4.53
CA GLY A 60 23.88 6.65 -4.66
C GLY A 60 23.80 8.10 -5.11
N LYS A 61 22.74 8.45 -5.86
CA LYS A 61 22.48 9.83 -6.32
C LYS A 61 22.14 10.81 -5.18
N ASN A 62 21.73 10.29 -4.02
CA ASN A 62 21.24 11.08 -2.88
C ASN A 62 22.18 10.99 -1.67
N PHE A 63 23.49 10.80 -1.89
CA PHE A 63 24.48 10.61 -0.82
C PHE A 63 24.40 11.67 0.28
N GLU A 64 24.36 12.96 -0.10
CA GLU A 64 24.34 14.08 0.85
C GLU A 64 23.14 14.02 1.80
N PHE A 65 21.99 13.52 1.32
CA PHE A 65 20.79 13.35 2.13
C PHE A 65 20.80 12.04 2.92
N CYS A 66 21.12 10.91 2.28
CA CYS A 66 21.08 9.58 2.89
C CYS A 66 22.22 9.34 3.90
N SER A 67 23.33 10.07 3.81
CA SER A 67 24.43 10.00 4.78
C SER A 67 24.07 10.58 6.14
N THR A 68 22.99 11.38 6.23
CA THR A 68 22.48 11.91 7.50
C THR A 68 21.60 10.92 8.27
N HIS A 69 21.35 9.74 7.70
CA HIS A 69 20.57 8.69 8.34
C HIS A 69 21.26 8.20 9.63
N PRO A 70 20.54 7.98 10.75
CA PRO A 70 21.14 7.57 12.03
C PRO A 70 21.99 6.30 11.95
N ASP A 71 21.59 5.35 11.10
CA ASP A 71 22.32 4.09 10.89
C ASP A 71 23.45 4.18 9.84
N ALA A 72 23.63 5.33 9.18
CA ALA A 72 24.74 5.51 8.25
C ALA A 72 26.04 5.75 9.03
N LYS A 73 27.06 4.94 8.76
CA LYS A 73 28.40 5.07 9.34
C LYS A 73 29.45 4.92 8.25
N ASP A 74 30.40 5.84 8.21
CA ASP A 74 31.50 5.84 7.23
C ASP A 74 31.02 5.71 5.77
N GLY A 75 29.89 6.34 5.45
CA GLY A 75 29.27 6.26 4.12
C GLY A 75 28.55 4.95 3.80
N ILE A 76 28.45 4.02 4.75
CA ILE A 76 27.76 2.74 4.62
C ILE A 76 26.47 2.75 5.45
N ARG A 77 25.37 2.27 4.88
CA ARG A 77 24.10 2.08 5.60
C ARG A 77 23.65 0.61 5.54
N PRO A 78 23.39 -0.05 6.68
CA PRO A 78 22.79 -1.37 6.69
C PRO A 78 21.30 -1.27 6.31
N ARG A 79 20.87 -2.03 5.30
CA ARG A 79 19.45 -2.16 4.94
C ARG A 79 18.90 -3.52 5.30
N THR A 80 17.93 -3.52 6.20
CA THR A 80 17.20 -4.73 6.60
C THR A 80 15.98 -4.90 5.70
N LYS A 81 15.98 -5.92 4.84
CA LYS A 81 14.81 -6.25 3.99
C LYS A 81 13.80 -7.16 4.69
N VAL A 82 14.26 -8.00 5.61
CA VAL A 82 13.43 -8.94 6.37
C VAL A 82 13.79 -8.78 7.84
N SER A 83 12.87 -8.24 8.63
CA SER A 83 13.04 -8.08 10.07
C SER A 83 12.31 -9.20 10.79
N ALA A 84 13.03 -9.94 11.64
CA ALA A 84 12.45 -10.97 12.48
C ALA A 84 13.04 -10.93 13.89
N ALA A 85 12.21 -11.22 14.90
CA ALA A 85 12.65 -11.42 16.29
C ALA A 85 12.09 -12.72 16.82
N GLY A 86 12.95 -13.56 17.41
CA GLY A 86 12.54 -14.88 17.91
C GLY A 86 11.90 -15.78 16.85
N GLY A 87 12.31 -15.64 15.58
CA GLY A 87 11.74 -16.38 14.45
C GLY A 87 10.40 -15.86 13.92
N LYS A 88 9.89 -14.74 14.44
CA LYS A 88 8.63 -14.11 14.01
C LYS A 88 8.90 -12.87 13.17
N LEU A 89 8.16 -12.68 12.07
CA LEU A 89 8.26 -11.47 11.27
C LEU A 89 7.77 -10.26 12.05
N LYS A 90 8.49 -9.15 11.93
CA LYS A 90 8.01 -7.83 12.36
C LYS A 90 7.30 -7.15 11.18
N ASP A 91 6.30 -6.33 11.48
CA ASP A 91 5.64 -5.44 10.51
C ASP A 91 5.04 -6.17 9.30
N ALA A 92 4.58 -7.42 9.50
CA ALA A 92 3.95 -8.21 8.47
C ALA A 92 2.54 -7.68 8.17
N VAL A 93 2.30 -7.33 6.91
CA VAL A 93 0.97 -6.97 6.41
C VAL A 93 0.26 -8.24 5.94
N VAL A 94 -0.89 -8.54 6.54
CA VAL A 94 -1.73 -9.67 6.15
C VAL A 94 -2.89 -9.14 5.32
N PHE A 95 -2.94 -9.53 4.05
CA PHE A 95 -4.09 -9.28 3.20
C PHE A 95 -5.11 -10.40 3.41
N ILE A 96 -6.31 -10.01 3.83
CA ILE A 96 -7.44 -10.94 3.95
C ILE A 96 -8.43 -10.55 2.86
N GLU A 97 -8.64 -11.48 1.94
CA GLU A 97 -9.53 -11.27 0.81
C GLU A 97 -10.96 -11.73 1.14
N GLU A 98 -11.91 -11.31 0.31
CA GLU A 98 -13.31 -11.75 0.37
C GLU A 98 -14.07 -11.42 1.67
N ILE A 99 -13.58 -10.46 2.47
CA ILE A 99 -14.33 -9.94 3.61
C ILE A 99 -15.47 -9.03 3.10
N ASP A 100 -16.71 -9.42 3.39
CA ASP A 100 -17.92 -8.72 2.98
C ASP A 100 -18.42 -7.67 4.01
N GLY A 101 -18.09 -7.83 5.29
CA GLY A 101 -18.42 -6.85 6.33
C GLY A 101 -17.83 -7.15 7.72
N GLY A 102 -18.00 -6.22 8.66
CA GLY A 102 -17.52 -6.35 10.04
C GLY A 102 -17.42 -5.02 10.78
N LYS A 103 -16.65 -5.00 11.89
CA LYS A 103 -16.43 -3.78 12.68
C LYS A 103 -15.86 -2.64 11.82
N PRO A 104 -16.21 -1.37 12.07
CA PRO A 104 -15.52 -0.25 11.43
C PRO A 104 -14.00 -0.42 11.56
N TRP A 105 -13.26 -0.11 10.49
CA TRP A 105 -11.79 -0.22 10.43
C TRP A 105 -11.04 0.65 11.44
N GLY A 106 -11.77 1.41 12.29
CA GLY A 106 -11.22 2.45 13.15
C GLY A 106 -10.76 3.67 12.35
N ASP A 107 -10.21 4.68 13.03
CA ASP A 107 -9.26 5.56 12.37
C ASP A 107 -8.05 4.68 12.05
N LEU A 108 -7.79 4.42 10.78
CA LEU A 108 -6.63 3.66 10.30
C LEU A 108 -5.27 4.34 10.65
N GLY A 109 -5.28 5.28 11.58
CA GLY A 109 -4.30 6.34 11.72
C GLY A 109 -4.28 7.17 10.44
N THR A 110 -4.30 8.49 10.55
CA THR A 110 -3.55 9.27 9.55
C THR A 110 -2.09 8.91 9.73
N ALA A 111 -1.67 7.77 9.19
CA ALA A 111 -0.26 7.43 9.11
C ALA A 111 0.36 8.44 8.15
N ALA A 112 0.94 9.49 8.72
CA ALA A 112 1.70 10.48 7.99
C ALA A 112 3.08 9.87 7.77
N PHE A 113 3.34 9.48 6.53
CA PHE A 113 4.63 8.93 6.13
C PHE A 113 5.46 10.08 5.59
N ASP A 114 6.29 10.66 6.46
CA ASP A 114 7.24 11.70 6.04
C ASP A 114 8.54 11.04 5.60
N PHE A 115 9.01 11.40 4.41
CA PHE A 115 10.29 10.92 3.92
C PHE A 115 11.41 11.85 4.41
N GLU A 116 12.12 11.42 5.45
CA GLU A 116 13.22 12.16 6.04
C GLU A 116 14.47 11.29 6.07
N LYS A 117 15.62 11.89 5.72
CA LYS A 117 16.94 11.26 5.83
C LYS A 117 17.04 9.89 5.15
N CYS A 118 16.37 9.73 4.02
CA CYS A 118 16.37 8.50 3.23
C CYS A 118 15.65 7.33 3.93
N ASP A 119 14.72 7.65 4.83
CA ASP A 119 13.84 6.70 5.49
C ASP A 119 12.42 7.26 5.62
N ILE A 120 11.51 6.39 6.01
CA ILE A 120 10.12 6.71 6.29
C ILE A 120 9.98 6.92 7.80
N LYS A 121 9.56 8.12 8.19
CA LYS A 121 9.11 8.43 9.53
C LYS A 121 7.59 8.32 9.56
N GLN A 122 7.09 7.46 10.44
CA GLN A 122 5.65 7.28 10.71
C GLN A 122 5.22 8.05 11.95
#